data_AF-A0A2I0LFT2-F1
#
_entry.id   AF-A0A2I0LFT2-F1
#
_cell.length_a   1.000
_cell.length_b   1.000
_cell.length_c   1.000
_cell.angle_alpha   90.00
_cell.angle_beta   90.00
_cell.angle_gamma   90.00
#
_symmetry.space_group_name_H-M   'P 1'
#
loop_
_entity.id
_entity.type
_entity.pdbx_description
1 polymer ?
#
loop_
_entity_poly.entity_id
_entity_poly.type
_entity_poly.pdbx_seq_one_letter_code
_entity_poly.pdbx_strand_id
1 'polypeptide(L)'
;MAMLIIAHASRTNSRKDPETAVDRLSIWKERGWSPAGTRGSVLEGGAEVSLRRAVEAAVGSPISCMTSDAFLWLVGDLAEERGLPWVAIRTGGCRSALAFAETDLILSTFGTGTGTCIMLILFGNRNSPFPRMLHSMGNTLHRATAVAVNCFEEAEPVVTKYLGSKIPKYLSIGPLGLASPPPFSDPNGCIPWLDHREPSPSQMS
;
A
#
# COMPACT_ATOMS: atom_id res chain seq x y z
N MET A 1 -5.99 -6.74 7.31
CA MET A 1 -5.13 -5.95 6.40
C MET A 1 -4.62 -4.77 7.21
N ALA A 2 -3.35 -4.79 7.62
CA ALA A 2 -2.79 -3.70 8.41
C ALA A 2 -2.56 -2.49 7.48
N MET A 3 -3.29 -1.41 7.73
CA MET A 3 -3.09 -0.13 7.05
C MET A 3 -1.86 0.54 7.67
N LEU A 4 -0.78 0.64 6.91
CA LEU A 4 0.47 1.23 7.38
C LEU A 4 0.51 2.70 6.96
N ILE A 5 0.56 3.60 7.95
CA ILE A 5 0.91 5.02 7.76
C ILE A 5 2.22 5.22 8.51
N ILE A 6 3.27 5.63 7.80
CA ILE A 6 4.56 5.96 8.40
C ILE A 6 4.80 7.45 8.17
N ALA A 7 4.91 8.19 9.27
CA ALA A 7 5.44 9.55 9.26
C ALA A 7 6.96 9.46 9.51
N HIS A 8 7.76 9.88 8.54
CA HIS A 8 9.21 9.92 8.71
C HIS A 8 9.63 11.27 9.29
N ALA A 9 10.29 11.24 10.45
CA ALA A 9 10.89 12.42 11.06
C ALA A 9 12.18 12.84 10.32
N SER A 10 12.41 14.14 10.19
CA SER A 10 13.61 14.67 9.54
C SER A 10 14.88 14.22 10.28
N ARG A 11 15.86 13.65 9.56
CA ARG A 11 17.20 13.39 10.11
C ARG A 11 17.88 14.74 10.36
N THR A 12 17.88 15.21 11.60
CA THR A 12 18.92 16.16 12.01
C THR A 12 20.26 15.41 12.05
N ASN A 13 21.28 16.07 11.52
CA ASN A 13 22.60 15.53 11.21
C ASN A 13 23.35 15.00 12.45
N SER A 14 23.04 13.78 12.90
CA SER A 14 23.85 13.06 13.87
C SER A 14 23.92 11.59 13.51
N ARG A 15 25.11 11.20 13.07
CA ARG A 15 25.56 9.89 12.66
C ARG A 15 25.49 8.93 13.86
N LYS A 16 24.36 8.27 14.10
CA LYS A 16 24.27 7.06 14.96
C LYS A 16 23.26 6.07 14.37
N ASP A 17 23.74 4.84 14.27
CA ASP A 17 23.17 3.56 13.81
C ASP A 17 21.83 3.48 13.03
N PRO A 18 21.78 2.73 11.91
CA PRO A 18 20.53 2.37 11.25
C PRO A 18 19.60 1.47 12.10
N GLU A 19 20.13 0.74 13.09
CA GLU A 19 19.31 -0.12 13.98
C GLU A 19 18.43 0.70 14.94
N THR A 20 18.85 1.90 15.36
CA THR A 20 18.08 2.75 16.29
C THR A 20 16.87 3.43 15.64
N ALA A 21 16.81 3.48 14.30
CA ALA A 21 15.67 4.01 13.57
C ALA A 21 14.52 2.99 13.49
N VAL A 22 14.84 1.70 13.45
CA VAL A 22 13.87 0.59 13.53
C VAL A 22 13.31 0.48 14.95
N ASP A 23 14.13 0.72 15.97
CA ASP A 23 13.69 0.77 17.38
C ASP A 23 12.69 1.90 17.71
N ARG A 24 12.58 2.93 16.87
CA ARG A 24 11.54 3.95 17.01
C ARG A 24 10.22 3.59 16.34
N LEU A 25 10.21 2.54 15.49
CA LEU A 25 8.97 1.96 14.93
C LEU A 25 8.26 1.04 15.95
N SER A 26 9.00 0.42 16.88
CA SER A 26 8.46 -0.40 17.97
C SER A 26 7.74 0.41 19.05
N ILE A 27 8.00 1.72 19.18
CA ILE A 27 7.32 2.64 20.12
C ILE A 27 5.80 2.68 19.90
N TRP A 28 5.32 2.42 18.68
CA TRP A 28 3.90 2.43 18.34
C TRP A 28 3.16 1.17 18.82
N LYS A 29 3.88 0.08 19.09
CA LYS A 29 3.31 -1.17 19.62
C LYS A 29 3.10 -1.12 21.14
N GLU A 30 3.93 -0.34 21.85
CA GLU A 30 3.90 -0.23 23.32
C GLU A 30 2.91 0.83 23.84
N ARG A 31 2.48 1.79 23.02
CA ARG A 31 1.50 2.84 23.39
C ARG A 31 0.03 2.39 23.34
N GLY A 32 -0.24 1.08 23.39
CA GLY A 32 -1.59 0.55 23.61
C GLY A 32 -2.56 0.66 22.44
N TRP A 33 -2.08 0.82 21.20
CA TRP A 33 -2.96 0.74 20.03
C TRP A 33 -3.38 -0.73 19.79
N SER A 34 -4.62 -1.05 20.15
CA SER A 34 -5.23 -2.36 19.90
C SER A 34 -6.25 -2.26 18.76
N PRO A 35 -6.29 -3.18 17.78
CA PRO A 35 -7.23 -3.15 16.67
C PRO A 35 -8.72 -3.31 17.08
N ALA A 36 -8.98 -3.63 18.35
CA ALA A 36 -10.29 -4.08 18.84
C ALA A 36 -11.21 -2.94 19.35
N GLY A 37 -10.79 -1.67 19.26
CA GLY A 37 -11.41 -0.57 20.02
C GLY A 37 -12.42 0.33 19.30
N THR A 38 -12.82 0.08 18.06
CA THR A 38 -13.79 0.95 17.38
C THR A 38 -14.79 0.15 16.54
N ARG A 39 -15.91 -0.23 17.19
CA ARG A 39 -17.19 -0.38 16.50
C ARG A 39 -17.65 1.01 16.08
N GLY A 40 -17.09 1.49 14.96
CA GLY A 40 -17.50 2.70 14.29
C GLY A 40 -17.33 2.44 12.81
N SER A 41 -18.45 2.43 12.09
CA SER A 41 -18.52 2.17 10.66
C SER A 41 -17.45 2.96 9.90
N VAL A 42 -16.60 2.25 9.16
CA VAL A 42 -15.72 2.79 8.11
C VAL A 42 -16.63 3.26 6.98
N LEU A 43 -17.31 4.38 7.20
CA LEU A 43 -18.15 5.10 6.26
C LEU A 43 -17.65 6.54 6.26
N GLU A 44 -17.58 7.12 5.06
CA GLU A 44 -16.95 8.40 4.73
C GLU A 44 -17.10 9.45 5.84
N GLY A 45 -15.96 9.93 6.35
CA GLY A 45 -15.86 10.83 7.52
C GLY A 45 -15.03 10.24 8.66
N GLY A 46 -15.22 8.95 9.00
CA GLY A 46 -14.50 8.32 10.12
C GLY A 46 -13.00 8.09 9.85
N ALA A 47 -12.65 7.74 8.61
CA ALA A 47 -11.27 7.48 8.21
C ALA A 47 -10.41 8.75 8.24
N GLU A 48 -10.93 9.87 7.76
CA GLU A 48 -10.23 11.16 7.75
C GLU A 48 -9.99 11.67 9.18
N VAL A 49 -11.01 11.64 10.04
CA VAL A 49 -10.87 12.03 11.45
C VAL A 49 -9.84 11.16 12.15
N SER A 50 -9.85 9.85 11.88
CA SER A 50 -8.86 8.92 12.46
C SER A 50 -7.45 9.19 11.95
N LEU A 51 -7.30 9.50 10.66
CA LEU A 51 -6.02 9.88 10.05
C LEU A 51 -5.46 11.17 10.66
N ARG A 52 -6.27 12.22 10.74
CA ARG A 52 -5.87 13.50 11.32
C ARG A 52 -5.45 13.32 12.77
N ARG A 53 -6.23 12.59 13.58
CA ARG A 53 -5.87 12.25 14.96
C ARG A 53 -4.57 11.44 15.06
N ALA A 54 -4.33 10.49 14.15
CA ALA A 54 -3.09 9.71 14.15
C ALA A 54 -1.86 10.60 13.86
N VAL A 55 -1.99 11.53 12.92
CA VAL A 55 -0.94 12.52 12.62
C VAL A 55 -0.77 13.52 13.75
N GLU A 56 -1.86 13.97 14.38
CA GLU A 56 -1.82 14.84 15.56
C GLU A 56 -1.22 14.13 16.78
N ALA A 57 -1.48 12.84 16.96
CA ALA A 57 -0.83 12.05 18.01
C ALA A 57 0.66 11.80 17.75
N ALA A 58 1.11 11.95 16.49
CA ALA A 58 2.52 11.98 16.12
C ALA A 58 3.19 13.35 16.38
N VAL A 59 2.45 14.36 16.84
CA VAL A 59 2.97 15.69 17.18
C VAL A 59 3.96 15.57 18.35
N GLY A 60 5.18 16.02 18.10
CA GLY A 60 6.34 15.89 19.00
C GLY A 60 7.65 15.75 18.23
N SER A 61 7.61 15.48 16.92
CA SER A 61 8.76 15.51 16.02
C SER A 61 8.35 16.12 14.66
N PRO A 62 9.23 16.90 14.00
CA PRO A 62 8.91 17.47 12.69
C PRO A 62 8.80 16.36 11.65
N ILE A 63 7.58 16.12 11.15
CA ILE A 63 7.31 15.19 10.05
C ILE A 63 7.86 15.80 8.77
N SER A 64 8.63 15.02 8.02
CA SER A 64 9.27 15.44 6.76
C SER A 64 8.69 14.78 5.52
N CYS A 65 7.92 13.69 5.68
CA CYS A 65 7.29 12.95 4.61
C CYS A 65 6.15 12.10 5.17
N MET A 66 5.09 11.93 4.37
CA MET A 66 4.03 10.95 4.62
C MET A 66 4.22 9.74 3.72
N THR A 67 4.12 8.55 4.28
CA THR A 67 4.14 7.28 3.53
C THR A 67 2.95 6.45 3.93
N SER A 68 2.21 5.92 2.96
CA SER A 68 1.01 5.13 3.23
C SER A 68 0.77 4.04 2.21
N ASP A 69 -0.06 3.05 2.53
CA ASP A 69 -0.68 2.23 1.49
C ASP A 69 -1.45 3.13 0.51
N ALA A 70 -1.40 2.81 -0.78
CA ALA A 70 -2.06 3.55 -1.85
C ALA A 70 -3.59 3.62 -1.66
N PHE A 71 -4.22 2.64 -1.00
CA PHE A 71 -5.65 2.67 -0.66
C PHE A 71 -6.02 3.81 0.29
N LEU A 72 -5.06 4.49 0.93
CA LEU A 72 -5.32 5.63 1.80
C LEU A 72 -5.12 6.95 1.04
N TRP A 73 -5.90 7.15 -0.02
CA TRP A 73 -5.79 8.34 -0.90
C TRP A 73 -5.90 9.68 -0.15
N LEU A 74 -6.67 9.70 0.96
CA LEU A 74 -6.84 10.85 1.86
C LEU A 74 -5.52 11.35 2.47
N VAL A 75 -4.48 10.50 2.51
CA VAL A 75 -3.14 10.90 2.95
C VAL A 75 -2.53 11.89 1.97
N GLY A 76 -2.84 11.79 0.67
CA GLY A 76 -2.41 12.75 -0.34
C GLY A 76 -2.91 14.16 -0.05
N ASP A 77 -4.22 14.29 0.26
CA ASP A 77 -4.83 15.59 0.60
C ASP A 77 -4.18 16.18 1.87
N LEU A 78 -3.99 15.36 2.90
CA LEU A 78 -3.37 15.80 4.15
C LEU A 78 -1.89 16.17 3.98
N ALA A 79 -1.16 15.45 3.13
CA ALA A 79 0.23 15.78 2.81
C ALA A 79 0.32 17.12 2.08
N GLU A 80 -0.58 17.37 1.12
CA GLU A 80 -0.69 18.62 0.39
C GLU A 80 -1.02 19.80 1.32
N GLU A 81 -2.03 19.65 2.20
CA GLU A 81 -2.38 20.65 3.24
C GLU A 81 -1.19 21.02 4.14
N ARG A 82 -0.30 20.06 4.39
CA ARG A 82 0.88 20.24 5.25
C ARG A 82 2.15 20.61 4.48
N GLY A 83 2.09 20.69 3.15
CA GLY A 83 3.26 20.94 2.30
C GLY A 83 4.32 19.83 2.38
N LEU A 84 3.92 18.58 2.61
CA LEU A 84 4.81 17.43 2.76
C LEU A 84 4.79 16.53 1.52
N PRO A 85 5.92 15.88 1.17
CA PRO A 85 5.93 14.85 0.14
C PRO A 85 5.13 13.63 0.60
N TRP A 86 4.39 13.05 -0.34
CA TRP A 86 3.62 11.81 -0.14
C TRP A 86 4.18 10.69 -1.01
N VAL A 87 4.55 9.59 -0.37
CA VAL A 87 4.98 8.36 -1.03
C VAL A 87 3.88 7.30 -0.87
N ALA A 88 3.21 6.97 -1.97
CA ALA A 88 2.17 5.95 -1.98
C ALA A 88 2.79 4.57 -2.24
N ILE A 89 2.49 3.59 -1.38
CA ILE A 89 2.95 2.21 -1.52
C ILE A 89 1.79 1.35 -2.00
N ARG A 90 1.91 0.80 -3.21
CA ARG A 90 0.99 -0.20 -3.74
C ARG A 90 1.54 -1.59 -3.48
N THR A 91 0.91 -2.29 -2.53
CA THR A 91 1.29 -3.64 -2.10
C THR A 91 0.95 -4.75 -3.10
N GLY A 92 0.03 -4.51 -4.02
CA GLY A 92 -0.31 -5.42 -5.12
C GLY A 92 0.53 -5.16 -6.38
N GLY A 93 0.55 -6.15 -7.29
CA GLY A 93 1.42 -6.12 -8.47
C GLY A 93 1.03 -5.10 -9.54
N CYS A 94 1.92 -4.94 -10.52
CA CYS A 94 1.85 -3.96 -11.62
C CYS A 94 0.50 -3.93 -12.35
N ARG A 95 -0.04 -5.08 -12.77
CA ARG A 95 -1.32 -5.13 -13.51
C ARG A 95 -2.50 -4.60 -12.70
N SER A 96 -2.52 -4.88 -11.40
CA SER A 96 -3.56 -4.35 -10.52
C SER A 96 -3.42 -2.84 -10.35
N ALA A 97 -2.18 -2.34 -10.24
CA ALA A 97 -1.90 -0.91 -10.16
C ALA A 97 -2.37 -0.19 -11.43
N LEU A 98 -2.11 -0.76 -12.60
CA LEU A 98 -2.60 -0.26 -13.89
C LEU A 98 -4.12 -0.23 -13.95
N ALA A 99 -4.79 -1.31 -13.56
CA ALA A 99 -6.24 -1.38 -13.58
C ALA A 99 -6.89 -0.27 -12.74
N PHE A 100 -6.32 0.05 -11.57
CA PHE A 100 -6.85 1.12 -10.73
C PHE A 100 -6.51 2.51 -11.26
N ALA A 101 -5.30 2.71 -11.78
CA ALA A 101 -4.90 3.99 -12.38
C ALA A 101 -5.75 4.34 -13.61
N GLU A 102 -6.17 3.34 -14.39
CA GLU A 102 -6.94 3.51 -15.63
C GLU A 102 -8.41 3.16 -15.47
N THR A 103 -8.94 3.25 -14.24
CA THR A 103 -10.34 2.89 -13.95
C THR A 103 -11.31 3.64 -14.86
N ASP A 104 -11.12 4.94 -15.07
CA ASP A 104 -12.00 5.76 -15.92
C ASP A 104 -11.93 5.34 -17.41
N LEU A 105 -10.75 4.98 -17.89
CA LEU A 105 -10.55 4.47 -19.25
C LEU A 105 -11.24 3.11 -19.44
N ILE A 106 -11.10 2.22 -18.46
CA ILE A 106 -11.77 0.91 -18.46
C ILE A 106 -13.29 1.07 -18.47
N LEU A 107 -13.82 1.95 -17.61
CA LEU A 107 -15.26 2.21 -17.51
C LEU A 107 -15.84 2.82 -18.80
N SER A 108 -15.11 3.75 -19.43
CA SER A 108 -15.53 4.37 -20.69
C SER A 108 -15.48 3.41 -21.88
N THR A 109 -14.55 2.44 -21.88
CA THR A 109 -14.38 1.49 -22.98
C THR A 109 -15.39 0.34 -22.91
N PHE A 110 -15.59 -0.24 -21.74
CA PHE A 110 -16.38 -1.48 -21.59
C PHE A 110 -17.81 -1.25 -21.09
N GLY A 111 -18.16 0.00 -20.72
CA GLY A 111 -19.45 0.28 -20.08
C GLY A 111 -19.60 -0.47 -18.76
N THR A 112 -20.84 -0.75 -18.35
CA THR A 112 -21.16 -1.54 -17.14
C THR A 112 -21.47 -3.01 -17.36
N GLY A 113 -21.07 -3.56 -18.52
CA GLY A 113 -21.26 -4.98 -18.83
C GLY A 113 -20.42 -5.89 -17.93
N THR A 114 -20.65 -7.21 -17.93
CA THR A 114 -20.27 -8.18 -16.86
C THR A 114 -19.19 -9.24 -17.23
N GLY A 115 -18.50 -9.16 -18.38
CA GLY A 115 -17.55 -10.19 -18.87
C GLY A 115 -16.01 -10.13 -18.67
N THR A 116 -15.36 -9.43 -17.72
CA THR A 116 -13.89 -9.60 -17.47
C THR A 116 -13.54 -9.79 -15.98
N CYS A 117 -12.38 -10.38 -15.65
CA CYS A 117 -12.04 -10.74 -14.26
C CYS A 117 -11.55 -9.56 -13.38
N ILE A 118 -10.98 -8.50 -13.97
CA ILE A 118 -10.73 -7.22 -13.26
C ILE A 118 -12.06 -6.56 -12.83
N MET A 119 -13.13 -6.96 -13.50
CA MET A 119 -14.46 -6.40 -13.41
C MET A 119 -15.20 -6.78 -12.11
N LEU A 120 -14.77 -7.81 -11.38
CA LEU A 120 -15.36 -8.12 -10.07
C LEU A 120 -15.05 -7.06 -9.00
N ILE A 121 -13.92 -6.35 -9.13
CA ILE A 121 -13.53 -5.27 -8.21
C ILE A 121 -14.17 -3.93 -8.63
N LEU A 122 -14.36 -3.71 -9.93
CA LEU A 122 -14.90 -2.46 -10.48
C LEU A 122 -16.44 -2.44 -10.61
N PHE A 123 -17.11 -3.60 -10.75
CA PHE A 123 -18.56 -3.73 -10.98
C PHE A 123 -19.31 -4.51 -9.89
N GLY A 124 -18.77 -4.55 -8.67
CA GLY A 124 -19.62 -4.58 -7.49
C GLY A 124 -20.53 -3.33 -7.44
N ASN A 125 -21.29 -3.13 -6.37
CA ASN A 125 -21.98 -1.84 -6.19
C ASN A 125 -20.94 -0.70 -6.20
N ARG A 126 -20.86 0.08 -7.28
CA ARG A 126 -19.90 1.18 -7.43
C ARG A 126 -20.05 2.24 -6.34
N ASN A 127 -21.25 2.34 -5.77
CA ASN A 127 -21.55 3.25 -4.67
C ASN A 127 -21.15 2.67 -3.31
N SER A 128 -20.68 1.43 -3.25
CA SER A 128 -20.13 0.88 -2.01
C SER A 128 -18.78 1.52 -1.67
N PRO A 129 -18.40 1.56 -0.38
CA PRO A 129 -17.21 2.30 0.06
C PRO A 129 -15.89 1.82 -0.60
N PHE A 130 -15.77 0.52 -0.88
CA PHE A 130 -14.51 -0.06 -1.35
C PHE A 130 -14.20 0.29 -2.82
N PRO A 131 -15.10 0.13 -3.80
CA PRO A 131 -14.91 0.65 -5.17
C PRO A 131 -14.70 2.16 -5.22
N ARG A 132 -15.42 2.95 -4.40
CA ARG A 132 -15.19 4.40 -4.30
C ARG A 132 -13.78 4.73 -3.82
N MET A 133 -13.30 4.02 -2.79
CA MET A 133 -11.92 4.14 -2.33
C MET A 133 -10.91 3.84 -3.45
N LEU A 134 -11.12 2.76 -4.20
CA LEU A 134 -10.20 2.35 -5.27
C LEU A 134 -10.18 3.36 -6.42
N HIS A 135 -11.34 3.89 -6.77
CA HIS A 135 -11.48 4.96 -7.77
C HIS A 135 -10.78 6.24 -7.31
N SER A 136 -11.01 6.67 -6.06
CA SER A 136 -10.34 7.82 -5.46
C SER A 136 -8.82 7.65 -5.37
N MET A 137 -8.34 6.43 -5.07
CA MET A 137 -6.91 6.11 -5.14
C MET A 137 -6.39 6.34 -6.56
N GLY A 138 -6.98 5.71 -7.58
CA GLY A 138 -6.53 5.84 -8.98
C GLY A 138 -6.41 7.31 -9.40
N ASN A 139 -7.41 8.12 -9.03
CA ASN A 139 -7.47 9.54 -9.32
C ASN A 139 -6.53 10.39 -8.46
N THR A 140 -5.95 9.87 -7.38
CA THR A 140 -5.08 10.64 -6.48
C THR A 140 -3.60 10.31 -6.67
N LEU A 141 -3.27 9.12 -7.20
CA LEU A 141 -1.89 8.65 -7.33
C LEU A 141 -0.98 9.57 -8.16
N HIS A 142 -1.52 10.33 -9.12
CA HIS A 142 -0.74 11.27 -9.91
C HIS A 142 -0.22 12.47 -9.08
N ARG A 143 -0.82 12.76 -7.92
CA ARG A 143 -0.38 13.80 -6.98
C ARG A 143 0.72 13.32 -6.03
N ALA A 144 0.96 12.01 -5.96
CA ALA A 144 2.02 11.48 -5.11
C ALA A 144 3.39 11.96 -5.59
N THR A 145 4.29 12.22 -4.66
CA THR A 145 5.69 12.52 -4.97
C THR A 145 6.40 11.33 -5.61
N ALA A 146 6.01 10.13 -5.20
CA ALA A 146 6.41 8.87 -5.83
C ALA A 146 5.37 7.80 -5.54
N VAL A 147 5.24 6.84 -6.46
CA VAL A 147 4.42 5.64 -6.25
C VAL A 147 5.33 4.43 -6.31
N ALA A 148 5.50 3.78 -5.17
CA ALA A 148 6.24 2.54 -5.06
C ALA A 148 5.30 1.35 -5.22
N VAL A 149 5.59 0.46 -6.15
CA VAL A 149 4.76 -0.71 -6.44
C VAL A 149 5.54 -1.97 -6.14
N ASN A 150 4.90 -2.90 -5.42
CA ASN A 150 5.43 -4.24 -5.16
C ASN A 150 5.40 -5.07 -6.45
N CYS A 151 6.35 -4.78 -7.32
CA CYS A 151 6.55 -5.41 -8.61
C CYS A 151 8.01 -5.24 -9.02
N PHE A 152 8.49 -6.05 -9.96
CA PHE A 152 9.82 -5.93 -10.55
C PHE A 152 9.66 -5.83 -12.07
N GLU A 153 10.56 -5.09 -12.71
CA GLU A 153 10.38 -4.62 -14.09
C GLU A 153 10.37 -5.75 -15.11
N GLU A 154 11.14 -6.79 -14.86
CA GLU A 154 11.36 -7.91 -15.77
C GLU A 154 10.13 -8.81 -15.91
N ALA A 155 9.27 -8.88 -14.89
CA ALA A 155 8.03 -9.65 -14.98
C ALA A 155 7.00 -9.01 -15.91
N GLU A 156 6.93 -7.67 -15.94
CA GLU A 156 5.85 -6.92 -16.59
C GLU A 156 6.36 -5.67 -17.32
N PRO A 157 7.34 -5.78 -18.24
CA PRO A 157 8.05 -4.63 -18.80
C PRO A 157 7.14 -3.65 -19.55
N VAL A 158 6.07 -4.15 -20.18
CA VAL A 158 5.08 -3.32 -20.87
C VAL A 158 4.28 -2.48 -19.87
N VAL A 159 3.87 -3.09 -18.75
CA VAL A 159 3.02 -2.44 -17.74
C VAL A 159 3.84 -1.45 -16.92
N THR A 160 5.05 -1.81 -16.49
CA THR A 160 5.94 -0.91 -15.74
C THR A 160 6.32 0.31 -16.57
N LYS A 161 6.67 0.12 -17.85
CA LYS A 161 6.94 1.23 -18.76
C LYS A 161 5.73 2.14 -18.93
N TYR A 162 4.54 1.58 -19.12
CA TYR A 162 3.31 2.36 -19.22
C TYR A 162 3.04 3.15 -17.94
N LEU A 163 3.08 2.50 -16.77
CA LEU A 163 2.88 3.16 -15.48
C LEU A 163 3.92 4.26 -15.22
N GLY A 164 5.19 4.01 -15.56
CA GLY A 164 6.27 5.00 -15.46
C GLY A 164 6.09 6.21 -16.37
N SER A 165 5.33 6.08 -17.47
CA SER A 165 4.96 7.21 -18.33
C SER A 165 3.79 8.05 -17.81
N LYS A 166 2.98 7.49 -16.90
CA LYS A 166 1.76 8.14 -16.37
C LYS A 166 1.95 8.71 -14.98
N ILE A 167 2.72 8.02 -14.14
CA ILE A 167 2.89 8.37 -12.74
C ILE A 167 4.25 9.05 -12.56
N PRO A 168 4.27 10.31 -12.06
CA PRO A 168 5.51 10.96 -11.69
C PRO A 168 6.27 10.12 -10.66
N LYS A 169 7.51 9.72 -11.00
CA LYS A 169 8.39 8.88 -10.15
C LYS A 169 7.74 7.56 -9.71
N TYR A 170 7.44 6.70 -10.68
CA TYR A 170 7.13 5.29 -10.47
C TYR A 170 8.37 4.50 -10.00
N LEU A 171 8.23 3.68 -8.96
CA LEU A 171 9.31 2.85 -8.42
C LEU A 171 8.86 1.39 -8.28
N SER A 172 9.52 0.47 -8.98
CA SER A 172 9.41 -0.97 -8.77
C SER A 172 10.22 -1.37 -7.54
N ILE A 173 9.58 -1.73 -6.43
CA ILE A 173 10.26 -2.10 -5.16
C ILE A 173 10.04 -3.58 -4.77
N GLY A 174 9.47 -4.36 -5.67
CA GLY A 174 9.17 -5.76 -5.44
C GLY A 174 10.30 -6.71 -5.88
N PRO A 175 10.16 -8.00 -5.54
CA PRO A 175 9.12 -8.55 -4.66
C PRO A 175 9.45 -8.27 -3.18
N LEU A 176 8.47 -7.69 -2.46
CA LEU A 176 8.65 -7.27 -1.06
C LEU A 176 9.06 -8.40 -0.12
N GLY A 177 8.68 -9.65 -0.41
CA GLY A 177 9.09 -10.81 0.40
C GLY A 177 10.60 -11.11 0.34
N LEU A 178 11.29 -10.67 -0.71
CA LEU A 178 12.76 -10.76 -0.79
C LEU A 178 13.42 -9.50 -0.24
N ALA A 179 12.84 -8.32 -0.50
CA ALA A 179 13.38 -7.05 -0.05
C ALA A 179 13.23 -6.84 1.47
N SER A 180 12.17 -7.40 2.07
CA SER A 180 11.84 -7.30 3.49
C SER A 180 11.18 -8.61 3.96
N PRO A 181 11.97 -9.66 4.24
CA PRO A 181 11.43 -10.96 4.59
C PRO A 181 10.67 -10.87 5.93
N PRO A 182 9.45 -11.41 6.01
CA PRO A 182 8.74 -11.48 7.28
C PRO A 182 9.45 -12.43 8.26
N PRO A 183 9.28 -12.24 9.58
CA PRO A 183 9.81 -13.18 10.56
C PRO A 183 9.21 -14.57 10.34
N PHE A 184 10.09 -15.58 10.33
CA PHE A 184 9.67 -16.97 10.14
C PHE A 184 8.98 -17.50 11.40
N SER A 185 7.84 -18.15 11.23
CA SER A 185 7.10 -18.82 12.29
C SER A 185 6.36 -20.04 11.72
N ASP A 186 6.61 -21.21 12.29
CA ASP A 186 5.98 -22.46 11.88
C ASP A 186 5.46 -23.25 13.09
N PRO A 187 4.40 -22.75 13.76
CA PRO A 187 3.88 -23.36 14.99
C PRO A 187 3.26 -24.75 14.76
N ASN A 188 2.89 -25.07 13.52
CA ASN A 188 2.22 -26.31 13.17
C ASN A 188 3.16 -27.35 12.53
N GLY A 189 4.45 -27.03 12.36
CA GLY A 189 5.42 -27.92 11.72
C GLY A 189 5.10 -28.18 10.24
N CYS A 190 4.55 -27.19 9.53
CA CYS A 190 4.22 -27.26 8.12
C CYS A 190 5.45 -27.58 7.25
N ILE A 191 6.63 -27.04 7.58
CA ILE A 191 7.86 -27.28 6.81
C ILE A 191 8.34 -28.74 6.99
N PRO A 192 8.54 -29.27 8.22
CA PRO A 192 8.80 -30.69 8.42
C PRO A 192 7.75 -31.62 7.79
N TRP A 193 6.47 -31.24 7.81
CA TRP A 193 5.42 -32.01 7.14
C TRP A 193 5.59 -32.05 5.61
N LEU A 194 6.11 -30.97 5.00
CA LEU A 194 6.33 -30.87 3.57
C LEU A 194 7.52 -31.73 3.10
N ASP A 195 8.54 -31.90 3.95
CA ASP A 195 9.70 -32.75 3.68
C ASP A 195 9.32 -34.23 3.44
N HIS A 196 8.14 -34.64 3.89
CA HIS A 196 7.58 -35.98 3.69
C HIS A 196 6.70 -36.11 2.43
N ARG A 197 6.58 -35.07 1.61
CA ARG A 197 5.80 -35.11 0.36
C ARG A 197 6.72 -35.44 -0.82
N GLU A 198 6.22 -36.27 -1.74
CA GLU A 198 6.93 -36.51 -3.00
C GLU A 198 6.99 -35.21 -3.85
N PRO A 199 8.11 -34.94 -4.54
CA PRO A 199 8.20 -33.82 -5.46
C PRO A 199 7.13 -33.90 -6.54
N SER A 200 6.70 -32.75 -7.06
CA SER A 200 5.78 -32.75 -8.19
C SER A 200 6.42 -33.46 -9.40
N PRO A 201 5.67 -34.29 -10.17
CA PRO A 201 6.22 -35.03 -11.31
C PRO A 201 6.92 -34.13 -12.36
N SER A 202 6.53 -32.86 -12.44
CA SER A 202 7.12 -31.81 -13.29
C SER A 202 8.53 -31.34 -12.87
N GLN A 203 9.05 -31.79 -11.74
CA GLN A 203 10.40 -31.44 -11.27
C GLN A 203 11.42 -32.57 -11.48
N MET A 204 11.01 -33.68 -12.11
CA MET A 204 11.88 -34.83 -12.44
C MET A 204 12.29 -34.87 -13.92
N SER A 205 12.01 -33.81 -14.70
CA SER A 205 12.39 -33.65 -16.11
C SER A 205 13.53 -32.67 -16.31
#